data_AF-A0A8H7ZNC5-F1
#
_entry.id   AF-A0A8H7ZNC5-F1
#
_cell.length_a   1.000
_cell.length_b   1.000
_cell.length_c   1.000
_cell.angle_alpha   90.00
_cell.angle_beta   90.00
_cell.angle_gamma   90.00
#
_symmetry.space_group_name_H-M   'P 1'
#
loop_
_entity.id
_entity.type
_entity.pdbx_description
1 polymer ?
#
loop_
_entity_poly.entity_id
_entity_poly.type
_entity_poly.pdbx_seq_one_letter_code
_entity_poly.pdbx_strand_id
1 'polypeptide(L)'
;WATGSTRRRLLAALLLLLLRLLLVRLRLLHLLLRRARAAGRRSGRGPGEEEEEEEEEEEDTPRSITHREPEEIGTIGPRIAFVNPATLLPHEDADPERVRRLADHLRDVPPSTQIPLPVTTSTFPRVILDGHHRVAACVALGIALVPVWEVDERHEDADWENCHVRVYRRDDGSRCRLVDVVGAARRGKVDWGVKGPRHVAVTWLKGKKELDLETVAPR
;
A
#
# COMPACT_ATOMS: atom_id res chain seq x y z
N TRP A 1 29.25 15.59 47.77
CA TRP A 1 28.45 14.36 47.81
C TRP A 1 27.19 14.60 47.00
N ALA A 2 26.92 13.83 45.94
CA ALA A 2 25.74 14.04 45.10
C ALA A 2 24.45 13.80 45.91
N THR A 3 23.52 14.75 45.84
CA THR A 3 22.22 14.70 46.52
C THR A 3 21.43 13.45 46.08
N GLY A 4 20.58 12.91 46.96
CA GLY A 4 19.83 11.66 46.71
C GLY A 4 19.00 11.66 45.41
N SER A 5 18.66 12.84 44.88
CA SER A 5 17.97 13.03 43.59
C SER A 5 18.82 12.57 42.39
N THR A 6 20.12 12.86 42.37
CA THR A 6 20.99 12.55 41.23
C THR A 6 21.22 11.05 41.08
N ARG A 7 21.33 10.31 42.19
CA ARG A 7 21.46 8.84 42.18
C ARG A 7 20.21 8.15 41.61
N ARG A 8 19.01 8.64 41.94
CA ARG A 8 17.74 8.08 41.42
C ARG A 8 17.60 8.29 39.91
N ARG A 9 18.00 9.46 39.40
CA ARG A 9 17.97 9.75 37.96
C ARG A 9 18.94 8.89 37.17
N LEU A 10 20.15 8.67 37.69
CA LEU A 10 21.15 7.79 37.06
C LEU A 10 20.68 6.33 37.01
N LEU A 11 20.09 5.81 38.11
CA LEU A 11 19.53 4.46 38.13
C LEU A 11 18.37 4.29 37.13
N ALA A 12 17.47 5.28 37.03
CA ALA A 12 16.39 5.24 36.07
C ALA A 12 16.89 5.25 34.61
N ALA A 13 17.90 6.08 34.31
CA ALA A 13 18.51 6.13 32.98
C ALA A 13 19.21 4.80 32.62
N LEU A 14 19.93 4.20 33.57
CA LEU A 14 20.57 2.90 33.38
C LEU A 14 19.54 1.79 33.14
N LEU A 15 18.43 1.77 33.90
CA LEU A 15 17.36 0.80 33.72
C LEU A 15 16.72 0.92 32.33
N LEU A 16 16.46 2.14 31.85
CA LEU A 16 15.92 2.40 30.51
C LEU A 16 16.89 1.94 29.41
N LEU A 17 18.20 2.15 29.60
CA LEU A 17 19.21 1.68 28.65
C LEU A 17 19.24 0.14 28.59
N LEU A 18 19.22 -0.53 29.74
CA LEU A 18 19.19 -1.99 29.82
C LEU A 18 17.92 -2.56 29.16
N LEU A 19 16.76 -1.92 29.38
CA LEU A 19 15.50 -2.32 28.74
C LEU A 19 15.57 -2.19 27.21
N ARG A 20 16.16 -1.09 26.68
CA ARG A 20 16.35 -0.91 25.24
C ARG A 20 17.26 -1.98 24.65
N LEU A 21 18.37 -2.30 25.32
CA LEU A 21 19.30 -3.35 24.87
C LEU A 21 18.63 -4.73 24.87
N LEU A 22 17.80 -5.04 25.88
CA LEU A 22 17.02 -6.28 25.92
C LEU A 22 16.05 -6.38 24.74
N LEU A 23 15.32 -5.31 24.41
CA LEU A 23 14.39 -5.28 23.28
C LEU A 23 15.10 -5.48 21.92
N VAL A 24 16.29 -4.90 21.75
CA VAL A 24 17.12 -5.11 20.54
C VAL A 24 17.54 -6.58 20.43
N ARG A 25 18.00 -7.20 21.53
CA ARG A 25 18.37 -8.63 21.54
C ARG A 25 17.18 -9.55 21.21
N LEU A 26 15.99 -9.27 21.75
CA LEU A 26 14.77 -10.03 21.46
C LEU A 26 14.36 -9.93 19.99
N ARG A 27 14.46 -8.75 19.38
CA ARG A 27 14.20 -8.57 17.93
C ARG A 27 15.20 -9.35 17.08
N LEU A 28 16.48 -9.31 17.42
CA LEU A 28 17.52 -10.05 16.71
C LEU A 28 17.28 -11.57 16.79
N LEU A 29 16.97 -12.09 17.97
CA LEU A 29 16.63 -13.50 18.19
C LEU A 29 15.42 -13.91 17.35
N HIS A 30 14.36 -13.10 17.32
CA HIS A 30 13.18 -13.38 16.50
C HIS A 30 13.49 -13.41 14.99
N LEU A 31 14.36 -12.51 14.50
CA LEU A 31 14.81 -12.53 13.10
C LEU A 31 15.62 -13.79 12.77
N LEU A 32 16.52 -14.22 13.66
CA LEU A 32 17.29 -15.45 13.50
C LEU A 32 16.38 -16.70 13.45
N LEU A 33 15.37 -16.76 14.33
CA LEU A 33 14.38 -17.84 14.32
C LEU A 33 13.56 -17.87 13.03
N ARG A 34 13.20 -16.72 12.47
CA ARG A 34 12.52 -16.64 11.16
C ARG A 34 13.40 -17.17 10.03
N ARG A 35 14.70 -16.81 10.01
CA ARG A 35 15.66 -17.32 9.01
C ARG A 35 15.84 -18.83 9.11
N ALA A 36 15.99 -19.39 10.32
CA ALA A 36 16.12 -20.83 10.52
C ALA A 36 14.90 -21.61 9.99
N ARG A 37 13.68 -21.09 10.21
CA ARG A 37 12.44 -21.68 9.67
C ARG A 37 12.35 -21.62 8.14
N ALA A 38 12.85 -20.55 7.53
CA ALA A 38 12.88 -20.41 6.07
C ALA A 38 13.89 -21.38 5.42
N ALA A 39 15.06 -21.59 6.04
CA ALA A 39 16.06 -22.53 5.57
C ALA A 39 15.57 -23.99 5.63
N GLY A 40 14.83 -24.37 6.68
CA GLY A 40 14.29 -25.72 6.83
C GLY A 40 13.29 -26.13 5.73
N ARG A 41 12.62 -25.18 5.07
CA ARG A 41 11.64 -25.47 4.01
C ARG A 41 12.25 -25.71 2.62
N ARG A 42 13.56 -25.47 2.41
CA ARG A 42 14.23 -25.64 1.11
C ARG A 42 14.93 -26.99 0.93
N SER A 43 15.02 -27.83 1.96
CA SER A 43 15.73 -29.13 1.87
C SER A 43 14.92 -30.29 1.25
N GLY A 44 13.73 -30.03 0.69
CA GLY A 44 12.84 -31.06 0.15
C GLY A 44 12.68 -31.11 -1.37
N ARG A 45 13.48 -30.37 -2.16
CA ARG A 45 13.42 -30.42 -3.64
C ARG A 45 14.67 -31.13 -4.16
N GLY A 46 14.47 -32.33 -4.68
CA GLY A 46 15.53 -33.18 -5.23
C GLY A 46 16.21 -32.58 -6.46
N PRO A 47 17.40 -33.11 -6.83
CA PRO A 47 18.17 -32.65 -7.97
C PRO A 47 17.46 -33.12 -9.25
N GLY A 48 17.02 -32.18 -10.07
CA GLY A 48 16.51 -32.44 -11.40
C GLY A 48 17.39 -31.72 -12.40
N GLU A 49 18.24 -32.52 -13.04
CA GLU A 49 18.75 -32.43 -14.42
C GLU A 49 19.33 -31.08 -14.87
N GLU A 50 20.66 -31.11 -15.00
CA GLU A 50 21.50 -30.15 -15.71
C GLU A 50 21.21 -30.28 -17.22
N GLU A 51 20.66 -29.22 -17.82
CA GLU A 51 20.70 -29.01 -19.27
C GLU A 51 21.80 -27.98 -19.55
N GLU A 52 22.89 -28.47 -20.14
CA GLU A 52 23.90 -27.69 -20.86
C GLU A 52 23.24 -27.14 -22.13
N GLU A 53 23.31 -25.83 -22.38
CA GLU A 53 23.15 -25.28 -23.73
C GLU A 53 23.84 -23.91 -23.87
N GLU A 54 24.99 -23.98 -24.54
CA GLU A 54 25.57 -23.06 -25.54
C GLU A 54 25.75 -21.56 -25.22
N GLU A 55 27.00 -21.20 -24.93
CA GLU A 55 27.53 -19.83 -24.93
C GLU A 55 27.61 -19.29 -26.38
N GLU A 56 26.68 -18.42 -26.77
CA GLU A 56 26.84 -17.56 -27.96
C GLU A 56 27.66 -16.31 -27.58
N GLU A 57 28.86 -16.19 -28.17
CA GLU A 57 29.70 -14.98 -28.08
C GLU A 57 29.02 -13.81 -28.81
N GLU A 58 28.29 -12.97 -28.07
CA GLU A 58 27.67 -11.74 -28.58
C GLU A 58 28.75 -10.64 -28.72
N GLU A 59 29.07 -10.25 -29.96
CA GLU A 59 30.01 -9.17 -30.27
C GLU A 59 29.62 -7.84 -29.60
N ASP A 60 30.45 -7.42 -28.65
CA ASP A 60 30.36 -6.17 -27.88
C ASP A 60 30.56 -4.95 -28.78
N THR A 61 29.48 -4.54 -29.47
CA THR A 61 29.44 -3.27 -30.19
C THR A 61 29.20 -2.14 -29.19
N PRO A 62 30.12 -1.16 -29.05
CA PRO A 62 29.96 -0.07 -28.11
C PRO A 62 28.74 0.76 -28.50
N ARG A 63 27.63 0.52 -27.79
CA ARG A 63 26.40 1.29 -27.93
C ARG A 63 26.71 2.72 -27.53
N SER A 64 26.75 3.59 -28.55
CA SER A 64 26.72 5.04 -28.43
C SER A 64 25.74 5.43 -27.33
N ILE A 65 26.26 5.90 -26.19
CA ILE A 65 25.48 6.44 -25.08
C ILE A 65 24.94 7.77 -25.59
N THR A 66 23.86 7.71 -26.36
CA THR A 66 23.04 8.89 -26.63
C THR A 66 22.52 9.32 -25.27
N HIS A 67 22.97 10.49 -24.81
CA HIS A 67 22.38 11.22 -23.70
C HIS A 67 20.87 11.35 -23.97
N ARG A 68 20.09 10.39 -23.49
CA ARG A 68 18.64 10.46 -23.50
C ARG A 68 18.33 11.55 -22.49
N GLU A 69 17.93 12.71 -23.00
CA GLU A 69 17.43 13.78 -22.15
C GLU A 69 16.42 13.17 -21.18
N PRO A 70 16.51 13.45 -19.87
CA PRO A 70 15.59 12.90 -18.91
C PRO A 70 14.20 13.30 -19.36
N GLU A 71 13.43 12.33 -19.88
CA GLU A 71 12.02 12.47 -20.18
C GLU A 71 11.43 13.20 -18.98
N GLU A 72 10.87 14.39 -19.19
CA GLU A 72 10.18 15.13 -18.15
C GLU A 72 9.30 14.11 -17.44
N ILE A 73 9.65 13.79 -16.19
CA ILE A 73 8.86 12.90 -15.34
C ILE A 73 7.62 13.74 -15.04
N GLY A 74 6.70 13.75 -16.01
CA GLY A 74 5.47 14.51 -15.98
C GLY A 74 4.87 14.22 -14.63
N THR A 75 4.66 15.27 -13.83
CA THR A 75 4.27 15.21 -12.44
C THR A 75 3.28 14.06 -12.23
N ILE A 76 3.77 12.94 -11.66
CA ILE A 76 3.00 11.70 -11.48
C ILE A 76 2.10 11.93 -10.26
N GLY A 77 1.16 12.84 -10.42
CA GLY A 77 0.17 13.18 -9.42
C GLY A 77 -1.07 12.30 -9.57
N PRO A 78 -1.88 12.18 -8.51
CA PRO A 78 -3.18 11.56 -8.60
C PRO A 78 -4.06 12.30 -9.60
N ARG A 79 -4.95 11.58 -10.29
CA ARG A 79 -5.91 12.17 -11.22
C ARG A 79 -7.31 11.65 -10.98
N ILE A 80 -8.33 12.43 -11.32
CA ILE A 80 -9.72 11.96 -11.29
C ILE A 80 -10.01 11.21 -12.60
N ALA A 81 -10.60 10.01 -12.49
CA ALA A 81 -11.09 9.25 -13.63
C ALA A 81 -12.52 8.75 -13.36
N PHE A 82 -13.28 8.51 -14.43
CA PHE A 82 -14.57 7.83 -14.35
C PHE A 82 -14.40 6.38 -14.77
N VAL A 83 -14.76 5.45 -13.90
CA VAL A 83 -14.55 4.01 -14.11
C VAL A 83 -15.82 3.23 -13.83
N ASN A 84 -15.99 2.10 -14.51
CA ASN A 84 -17.07 1.17 -14.19
C ASN A 84 -16.74 0.45 -12.87
N PRO A 85 -17.53 0.65 -11.78
CA PRO A 85 -17.21 0.07 -10.48
C PRO A 85 -17.20 -1.47 -10.49
N ALA A 86 -17.97 -2.11 -11.37
CA ALA A 86 -18.01 -3.57 -11.49
C ALA A 86 -16.73 -4.18 -12.07
N THR A 87 -15.84 -3.35 -12.65
CA THR A 87 -14.56 -3.79 -13.22
C THR A 87 -13.37 -3.66 -12.26
N LEU A 88 -13.60 -3.10 -11.07
CA LEU A 88 -12.55 -2.86 -10.09
C LEU A 88 -12.31 -4.12 -9.25
N LEU A 89 -11.03 -4.44 -9.01
CA LEU A 89 -10.63 -5.57 -8.17
C LEU A 89 -10.53 -5.16 -6.69
N PRO A 90 -11.23 -5.85 -5.78
CA PRO A 90 -11.07 -5.65 -4.35
C PRO A 90 -9.80 -6.35 -3.82
N HIS A 91 -9.19 -5.78 -2.78
CA HIS A 91 -8.13 -6.41 -2.00
C HIS A 91 -8.55 -6.70 -0.54
N GLU A 92 -9.77 -6.33 -0.17
CA GLU A 92 -10.45 -6.69 1.08
C GLU A 92 -11.96 -6.88 0.81
N ASP A 93 -12.62 -7.66 1.65
CA ASP A 93 -14.07 -7.83 1.60
C ASP A 93 -14.82 -6.57 2.08
N ALA A 94 -15.87 -6.21 1.34
CA ALA A 94 -16.82 -5.20 1.78
C ALA A 94 -17.85 -5.84 2.74
N ASP A 95 -18.08 -5.21 3.89
CA ASP A 95 -19.08 -5.64 4.85
C ASP A 95 -20.50 -5.47 4.26
N PRO A 96 -21.29 -6.56 4.09
CA PRO A 96 -22.58 -6.48 3.38
C PRO A 96 -23.59 -5.54 4.06
N GLU A 97 -23.58 -5.45 5.38
CA GLU A 97 -24.52 -4.59 6.12
C GLU A 97 -24.16 -3.11 5.94
N ARG A 98 -22.86 -2.77 5.98
CA ARG A 98 -22.37 -1.42 5.65
C ARG A 98 -22.65 -1.07 4.20
N VAL A 99 -22.47 -2.00 3.27
CA VAL A 99 -22.81 -1.79 1.85
C VAL A 99 -24.29 -1.47 1.69
N ARG A 100 -25.18 -2.23 2.34
CA ARG A 100 -26.62 -1.96 2.31
C ARG A 100 -26.95 -0.57 2.85
N ARG A 101 -26.48 -0.24 4.06
CA ARG A 101 -26.70 1.09 4.68
C ARG A 101 -26.19 2.23 3.80
N LEU A 102 -25.04 2.05 3.17
CA LEU A 102 -24.45 3.04 2.28
C LEU A 102 -25.24 3.16 0.98
N ALA A 103 -25.69 2.06 0.39
CA ALA A 103 -26.55 2.09 -0.78
C ALA A 103 -27.89 2.80 -0.48
N ASP A 104 -28.49 2.52 0.67
CA ASP A 104 -29.71 3.21 1.13
C ASP A 104 -29.43 4.72 1.28
N HIS A 105 -28.35 5.10 1.97
CA HIS A 105 -27.94 6.50 2.08
C HIS A 105 -27.71 7.18 0.73
N LEU A 106 -27.03 6.53 -0.20
CA LEU A 106 -26.74 7.07 -1.53
C LEU A 106 -28.00 7.29 -2.39
N ARG A 107 -29.10 6.55 -2.13
CA ARG A 107 -30.39 6.80 -2.80
C ARG A 107 -31.09 8.05 -2.25
N ASP A 108 -30.90 8.34 -0.97
CA ASP A 108 -31.66 9.37 -0.25
C ASP A 108 -30.97 10.75 -0.25
N VAL A 109 -29.66 10.80 -0.53
CA VAL A 109 -28.91 12.06 -0.54
C VAL A 109 -29.24 12.91 -1.77
N PRO A 110 -29.31 14.25 -1.63
CA PRO A 110 -29.38 15.16 -2.77
C PRO A 110 -28.27 14.92 -3.80
N PRO A 111 -28.51 15.14 -5.10
CA PRO A 111 -27.47 15.02 -6.13
C PRO A 111 -26.25 15.94 -5.92
N SER A 112 -26.44 17.06 -5.22
CA SER A 112 -25.37 17.98 -4.85
C SER A 112 -24.54 17.52 -3.65
N THR A 113 -24.92 16.42 -3.00
CA THR A 113 -24.19 15.89 -1.85
C THR A 113 -22.83 15.39 -2.29
N GLN A 114 -21.85 15.94 -1.60
CA GLN A 114 -20.44 15.70 -1.77
C GLN A 114 -20.05 14.36 -1.13
N ILE A 115 -19.59 13.40 -1.94
CA ILE A 115 -19.23 12.04 -1.48
C ILE A 115 -17.71 11.84 -1.67
N PRO A 116 -17.00 11.28 -0.67
CA PRO A 116 -15.59 10.96 -0.82
C PRO A 116 -15.32 9.98 -1.95
N LEU A 117 -14.35 10.29 -2.81
CA LEU A 117 -13.98 9.43 -3.93
C LEU A 117 -13.33 8.12 -3.45
N PRO A 118 -13.63 6.96 -4.07
CA PRO A 118 -12.78 5.79 -3.97
C PRO A 118 -11.40 6.07 -4.55
N VAL A 119 -10.38 5.38 -4.03
CA VAL A 119 -9.00 5.47 -4.55
C VAL A 119 -8.68 4.17 -5.27
N THR A 120 -8.11 4.26 -6.47
CA THR A 120 -7.81 3.09 -7.32
C THR A 120 -6.43 3.19 -7.96
N THR A 121 -5.87 2.06 -8.39
CA THR A 121 -4.65 2.07 -9.22
C THR A 121 -4.95 2.57 -10.63
N SER A 122 -3.99 3.26 -11.25
CA SER A 122 -4.10 3.72 -12.64
C SER A 122 -3.87 2.59 -13.66
N THR A 123 -3.18 1.52 -13.27
CA THR A 123 -2.88 0.38 -14.16
C THR A 123 -3.98 -0.68 -14.12
N PHE A 124 -4.16 -1.38 -15.25
CA PHE A 124 -5.18 -2.43 -15.43
C PHE A 124 -4.62 -3.83 -15.07
N PRO A 125 -5.43 -4.73 -14.48
CA PRO A 125 -6.74 -4.46 -13.89
C PRO A 125 -6.62 -3.57 -12.66
N ARG A 126 -7.58 -2.64 -12.53
CA ARG A 126 -7.56 -1.60 -11.49
C ARG A 126 -7.92 -2.20 -10.13
N VAL A 127 -7.12 -1.91 -9.13
CA VAL A 127 -7.34 -2.37 -7.75
C VAL A 127 -7.91 -1.23 -6.92
N ILE A 128 -8.95 -1.51 -6.14
CA ILE A 128 -9.51 -0.59 -5.15
C ILE A 128 -8.50 -0.48 -4.02
N LEU A 129 -7.93 0.70 -3.79
CA LEU A 129 -7.02 0.97 -2.68
C LEU A 129 -7.76 1.51 -1.46
N ASP A 130 -8.81 2.32 -1.68
CA ASP A 130 -9.73 2.75 -0.62
C ASP A 130 -11.16 2.86 -1.16
N GLY A 131 -12.14 2.65 -0.28
CA GLY A 131 -13.55 2.82 -0.61
C GLY A 131 -14.28 1.56 -1.09
N HIS A 132 -13.85 0.36 -0.68
CA HIS A 132 -14.48 -0.92 -1.07
C HIS A 132 -15.99 -0.95 -0.82
N HIS A 133 -16.45 -0.44 0.32
CA HIS A 133 -17.88 -0.35 0.62
C HIS A 133 -18.60 0.63 -0.33
N ARG A 134 -17.96 1.76 -0.70
CA ARG A 134 -18.51 2.74 -1.66
C ARG A 134 -18.64 2.12 -3.04
N VAL A 135 -17.57 1.48 -3.52
CA VAL A 135 -17.59 0.78 -4.82
C VAL A 135 -18.65 -0.33 -4.83
N ALA A 136 -18.71 -1.16 -3.79
CA ALA A 136 -19.70 -2.24 -3.68
C ALA A 136 -21.14 -1.70 -3.62
N ALA A 137 -21.38 -0.58 -2.93
CA ALA A 137 -22.69 0.07 -2.92
C ALA A 137 -23.07 0.60 -4.31
N CYS A 138 -22.13 1.22 -5.04
CA CYS A 138 -22.36 1.66 -6.41
C CYS A 138 -22.68 0.50 -7.36
N VAL A 139 -22.01 -0.65 -7.21
CA VAL A 139 -22.34 -1.89 -7.95
C VAL A 139 -23.76 -2.35 -7.62
N ALA A 140 -24.12 -2.40 -6.33
CA ALA A 140 -25.45 -2.82 -5.88
C ALA A 140 -26.58 -1.89 -6.39
N LEU A 141 -26.26 -0.62 -6.64
CA LEU A 141 -27.17 0.37 -7.21
C LEU A 141 -27.21 0.37 -8.75
N GLY A 142 -26.38 -0.42 -9.42
CA GLY A 142 -26.29 -0.44 -10.89
C GLY A 142 -25.68 0.84 -11.49
N ILE A 143 -24.86 1.57 -10.72
CA ILE A 143 -24.19 2.78 -11.22
C ILE A 143 -23.13 2.39 -12.25
N ALA A 144 -23.26 2.89 -13.47
CA ALA A 144 -22.41 2.50 -14.60
C ALA A 144 -20.99 3.11 -14.53
N LEU A 145 -20.86 4.33 -14.00
CA LEU A 145 -19.60 5.05 -13.88
C LEU A 145 -19.52 5.76 -12.54
N VAL A 146 -18.38 5.64 -11.86
CA VAL A 146 -18.09 6.36 -10.62
C VAL A 146 -16.82 7.18 -10.77
N PRO A 147 -16.75 8.41 -10.25
CA PRO A 147 -15.49 9.12 -10.15
C PRO A 147 -14.60 8.42 -9.12
N VAL A 148 -13.32 8.26 -9.46
CA VAL A 148 -12.29 7.71 -8.58
C VAL A 148 -11.04 8.57 -8.65
N TRP A 149 -10.25 8.51 -7.59
CA TRP A 149 -8.91 9.06 -7.55
C TRP A 149 -7.93 7.96 -7.98
N GLU A 150 -7.36 8.08 -9.17
CA GLU A 150 -6.37 7.16 -9.71
C GLU A 150 -4.97 7.54 -9.25
N VAL A 151 -4.20 6.56 -8.79
CA VAL A 151 -2.79 6.70 -8.41
C VAL A 151 -1.92 5.68 -9.15
N ASP A 152 -0.70 6.06 -9.55
CA ASP A 152 0.28 5.10 -10.07
C ASP A 152 0.94 4.37 -8.90
N GLU A 153 0.67 3.07 -8.76
CA GLU A 153 1.22 2.29 -7.67
C GLU A 153 2.74 2.07 -7.77
N ARG A 154 3.33 2.29 -8.95
CA ARG A 154 4.78 2.17 -9.18
C ARG A 154 5.54 3.38 -8.68
N HIS A 155 4.85 4.50 -8.41
CA HIS A 155 5.49 5.70 -7.88
C HIS A 155 6.12 5.46 -6.50
N GLU A 156 5.57 4.54 -5.71
CA GLU A 156 6.12 4.19 -4.40
C GLU A 156 7.53 3.58 -4.50
N ASP A 157 7.89 2.97 -5.63
CA ASP A 157 9.24 2.41 -5.84
C ASP A 157 10.29 3.51 -6.02
N ALA A 158 9.88 4.66 -6.56
CA ALA A 158 10.74 5.83 -6.74
C ALA A 158 10.77 6.73 -5.49
N ASP A 159 9.63 6.87 -4.80
CA ASP A 159 9.53 7.73 -3.61
C ASP A 159 8.68 7.07 -2.50
N TRP A 160 9.36 6.21 -1.73
CA TRP A 160 8.76 5.54 -0.57
C TRP A 160 8.24 6.54 0.47
N GLU A 161 8.92 7.66 0.72
CA GLU A 161 8.52 8.57 1.80
C GLU A 161 7.37 9.51 1.37
N ASN A 162 7.27 9.88 0.10
CA ASN A 162 6.27 10.85 -0.37
C ASN A 162 5.15 10.26 -1.23
N CYS A 163 4.89 8.95 -1.14
CA CYS A 163 3.79 8.35 -1.87
C CYS A 163 2.41 8.92 -1.45
N HIS A 164 1.51 9.05 -2.43
CA HIS A 164 0.16 9.58 -2.22
C HIS A 164 -0.74 8.68 -1.40
N VAL A 165 -0.50 7.37 -1.44
CA VAL A 165 -1.30 6.37 -0.73
C VAL A 165 -0.36 5.47 0.04
N ARG A 166 -0.65 5.31 1.33
CA ARG A 166 0.07 4.38 2.22
C ARG A 166 -0.87 3.28 2.66
N VAL A 167 -0.39 2.04 2.58
CA VAL A 167 -1.11 0.84 3.00
C VAL A 167 -0.42 0.19 4.20
N TYR A 168 -1.23 -0.38 5.10
CA TYR A 168 -0.77 -0.94 6.37
C TYR A 168 -1.39 -2.32 6.61
N ARG A 169 -0.59 -3.25 7.12
CA ARG A 169 -1.08 -4.55 7.62
C ARG A 169 -2.02 -4.33 8.80
N ARG A 170 -3.09 -5.11 8.82
CA ARG A 170 -4.09 -5.25 9.87
C ARG A 170 -3.47 -5.88 11.12
N ASP A 171 -2.64 -6.90 10.93
CA ASP A 171 -2.15 -7.74 12.03
C ASP A 171 -1.22 -6.98 12.98
N ASP A 172 -0.32 -6.14 12.44
CA ASP A 172 0.72 -5.46 13.21
C ASP A 172 0.80 -3.96 12.96
N GLY A 173 -0.05 -3.40 12.09
CA GLY A 173 -0.01 -1.99 11.71
C GLY A 173 1.22 -1.58 10.91
N SER A 174 2.07 -2.53 10.48
CA SER A 174 3.27 -2.22 9.73
C SER A 174 2.94 -1.74 8.32
N ARG A 175 3.70 -0.74 7.86
CA ARG A 175 3.57 -0.24 6.48
C ARG A 175 3.98 -1.35 5.50
N CYS A 176 3.20 -1.50 4.43
CA CYS A 176 3.47 -2.43 3.35
C CYS A 176 3.66 -1.67 2.04
N ARG A 177 4.29 -2.33 1.06
CA ARG A 177 4.36 -1.77 -0.28
C ARG A 177 3.02 -1.90 -0.97
N LEU A 178 2.60 -0.84 -1.65
CA LEU A 178 1.40 -0.79 -2.46
C LEU A 178 1.43 -1.85 -3.55
N VAL A 179 2.59 -2.03 -4.21
CA VAL A 179 2.80 -3.07 -5.24
C VAL A 179 2.56 -4.49 -4.72
N ASP A 180 2.83 -4.76 -3.44
CA ASP A 180 2.57 -6.07 -2.84
C ASP A 180 1.05 -6.32 -2.70
N VAL A 181 0.31 -5.31 -2.24
CA VAL A 181 -1.16 -5.34 -2.07
C VAL A 181 -1.87 -5.43 -3.43
N VAL A 182 -1.39 -4.66 -4.41
CA VAL A 182 -1.94 -4.66 -5.77
C VAL A 182 -1.67 -5.99 -6.47
N GLY A 183 -0.43 -6.49 -6.44
CA GLY A 183 -0.08 -7.77 -7.04
C GLY A 183 -0.83 -8.93 -6.40
N ALA A 184 -1.10 -8.85 -5.11
CA ALA A 184 -1.95 -9.78 -4.38
C ALA A 184 -3.40 -9.82 -4.84
N ALA A 185 -4.05 -8.65 -4.92
CA ALA A 185 -5.42 -8.53 -5.40
C ALA A 185 -5.56 -9.07 -6.83
N ARG A 186 -4.60 -8.74 -7.70
CA ARG A 186 -4.54 -9.25 -9.09
C ARG A 186 -4.42 -10.77 -9.19
N ARG A 187 -3.84 -11.42 -8.17
CA ARG A 187 -3.78 -12.90 -8.06
C ARG A 187 -5.01 -13.51 -7.39
N GLY A 188 -6.06 -12.73 -7.15
CA GLY A 188 -7.30 -13.19 -6.52
C GLY A 188 -7.21 -13.37 -5.00
N LYS A 189 -6.19 -12.82 -4.33
CA LYS A 189 -6.10 -12.86 -2.86
C LYS A 189 -6.85 -11.67 -2.27
N VAL A 190 -8.08 -11.92 -1.80
CA VAL A 190 -9.00 -10.88 -1.29
C VAL A 190 -8.83 -10.63 0.21
N ASP A 191 -8.11 -11.48 0.96
CA ASP A 191 -7.77 -11.20 2.36
C ASP A 191 -6.26 -11.10 2.54
N TRP A 192 -5.72 -9.90 2.31
CA TRP A 192 -4.32 -9.62 2.64
C TRP A 192 -4.11 -9.17 4.08
N GLY A 193 -5.16 -9.21 4.91
CA GLY A 193 -5.13 -8.58 6.21
C GLY A 193 -4.68 -7.13 6.07
N VAL A 194 -5.17 -6.39 5.08
CA VAL A 194 -4.93 -4.94 4.93
C VAL A 194 -6.25 -4.26 5.24
N LYS A 195 -6.52 -4.12 6.54
CA LYS A 195 -7.64 -3.35 7.08
C LYS A 195 -7.16 -2.59 8.30
N GLY A 196 -6.34 -1.58 8.05
CA GLY A 196 -6.09 -0.53 9.01
C GLY A 196 -7.06 0.64 8.73
N PRO A 197 -7.58 1.35 9.74
CA PRO A 197 -8.49 2.51 9.57
C PRO A 197 -7.84 3.74 8.89
N ARG A 198 -6.83 3.58 8.04
CA ARG A 198 -5.95 4.67 7.59
C ARG A 198 -5.35 4.43 6.19
N HIS A 199 -6.19 4.33 5.15
CA HIS A 199 -5.72 4.81 3.85
C HIS A 199 -5.70 6.33 3.96
N VAL A 200 -4.53 6.87 4.30
CA VAL A 200 -4.35 8.33 4.26
C VAL A 200 -3.92 8.64 2.84
N ALA A 201 -4.83 9.20 2.07
CA ALA A 201 -4.45 10.02 0.93
C ALA A 201 -3.61 11.17 1.48
N VAL A 202 -2.32 11.17 1.19
CA VAL A 202 -1.43 12.26 1.52
C VAL A 202 -1.20 13.03 0.22
N THR A 203 -1.85 14.18 0.07
CA THR A 203 -1.37 15.17 -0.89
C THR A 203 -0.43 16.11 -0.15
N TRP A 204 0.67 16.44 -0.80
CA TRP A 204 1.57 17.48 -0.33
C TRP A 204 1.32 18.73 -1.17
N LEU A 205 0.26 19.48 -0.87
CA LEU A 205 0.13 20.84 -1.40
C LEU A 205 0.76 21.82 -0.38
N LYS A 206 1.93 22.36 -0.73
CA LYS A 206 2.60 23.49 -0.03
C LYS A 206 2.94 23.25 1.45
N GLY A 207 3.51 22.10 1.80
CA GLY A 207 4.13 21.90 3.13
C GLY A 207 3.15 21.82 4.32
N LYS A 208 1.85 21.72 4.06
CA LYS A 208 0.84 21.33 5.06
C LYS A 208 0.38 19.90 4.78
N LYS A 209 0.28 19.11 5.86
CA LYS A 209 -0.27 17.76 5.83
C LYS A 209 -1.80 17.86 5.93
N GLU A 210 -2.48 17.89 4.80
CA GLU A 210 -3.94 17.79 4.78
C GLU A 210 -4.41 17.36 3.39
N LEU A 211 -5.18 16.27 3.31
CA LEU A 211 -6.30 16.25 2.38
C LEU A 211 -7.49 15.51 3.04
N ASP A 212 -8.51 16.30 3.35
CA ASP A 212 -9.91 15.90 3.15
C ASP A 212 -10.03 15.46 1.68
N LEU A 213 -10.34 14.19 1.45
CA LEU A 213 -10.51 13.62 0.12
C LEU A 213 -11.56 14.44 -0.64
N GLU A 214 -11.11 15.21 -1.63
CA GLU A 214 -11.91 16.08 -2.47
C GLU A 214 -13.26 15.42 -2.80
N THR A 215 -14.30 16.06 -2.32
CA THR A 215 -15.67 15.60 -2.44
C THR A 215 -16.21 16.03 -3.81
N VAL A 216 -16.60 15.06 -4.63
CA VAL A 216 -17.20 15.31 -5.95
C VAL A 216 -18.67 14.93 -5.90
N ALA A 217 -19.54 15.79 -6.41
CA ALA A 217 -20.96 15.47 -6.58
C ALA A 217 -21.10 14.45 -7.74
N PRO A 218 -21.82 13.33 -7.55
CA PRO A 218 -22.10 12.40 -8.64
C PRO A 218 -22.89 13.11 -9.75
N ARG A 219 -22.56 12.80 -11.01
CA ARG A 219 -23.29 13.26 -12.20
C ARG A 219 -24.20 12.16 -12.71
#